data_AF-A0A2T3EF64-F1
#
_entry.id   AF-A0A2T3EF64-F1
#
_cell.length_a   1.000
_cell.length_b   1.000
_cell.length_c   1.000
_cell.angle_alpha   90.00
_cell.angle_beta   90.00
_cell.angle_gamma   90.00
#
_symmetry.space_group_name_H-M   'P 1'
#
loop_
_entity.id
_entity.type
_entity.pdbx_description
1 polymer ?
#
loop_
_entity_poly.entity_id
_entity_poly.type
_entity_poly.pdbx_seq_one_letter_code
_entity_poly.pdbx_strand_id
1 'polypeptide(L)' 'MKIGSEDRNSEEDAYELGRRAFTKGASSDNNPFPQGDRRCDDWAHGFMDAQKIRSDQHRPGHSPN' A
#
# COMPACT_ATOMS: atom_id res chain seq x y z
N MET A 1 25.61 -15.01 -17.48
CA MET A 1 24.92 -13.77 -17.88
C MET A 1 23.43 -14.06 -17.99
N LYS A 2 22.61 -13.51 -17.09
CA LYS A 2 21.16 -13.41 -17.29
C LYS A 2 20.76 -11.99 -16.92
N ILE A 3 20.74 -11.15 -17.95
CA ILE A 3 20.24 -9.78 -17.92
C ILE A 3 18.72 -9.88 -17.84
N GLY A 4 18.10 -9.16 -16.91
CA GLY A 4 16.66 -8.92 -16.96
C GLY A 4 16.04 -8.47 -15.64
N SER A 5 16.06 -7.14 -15.43
CA SER A 5 15.15 -6.38 -14.54
C SER A 5 15.70 -5.87 -13.19
N GLU A 6 17.00 -5.65 -13.03
CA GLU A 6 17.52 -4.82 -11.93
C GLU A 6 17.47 -3.31 -12.22
N ASP A 7 16.91 -2.94 -13.38
CA ASP A 7 16.60 -1.57 -13.82
C ASP A 7 15.08 -1.27 -13.84
N ARG A 8 14.30 -1.93 -12.98
CA ARG A 8 13.11 -1.27 -12.40
C ARG A 8 13.58 -0.47 -11.18
N ASN A 9 14.61 0.37 -11.35
CA ASN A 9 14.45 1.83 -11.34
C ASN A 9 13.40 2.26 -10.33
N SER A 10 13.85 2.67 -9.14
CA SER A 10 13.48 3.87 -8.34
C SER A 10 12.05 4.44 -8.32
N GLU A 11 11.09 3.79 -8.94
CA GLU A 11 9.66 4.06 -8.97
C GLU A 11 9.02 2.87 -8.27
N GLU A 12 9.19 2.78 -6.94
CA GLU A 12 8.16 2.09 -6.17
C GLU A 12 6.85 2.80 -6.51
N ASP A 13 5.99 2.12 -7.28
CA ASP A 13 4.66 2.60 -7.63
C ASP A 13 4.04 3.14 -6.35
N ALA A 14 3.61 4.41 -6.38
CA ALA A 14 3.13 5.09 -5.18
C ALA A 14 2.03 4.25 -4.49
N TYR A 15 1.23 3.55 -5.29
CA TYR A 15 0.32 2.48 -4.87
C TYR A 15 0.94 1.37 -4.00
N GLU A 16 2.03 0.73 -4.45
CA GLU A 16 2.70 -0.30 -3.64
C GLU A 16 3.29 0.29 -2.36
N LEU A 17 3.82 1.50 -2.43
CA LEU A 17 4.35 2.20 -1.27
C LEU A 17 3.26 2.44 -0.23
N GLY A 18 2.03 2.80 -0.66
CA GLY A 18 0.86 2.94 0.21
C GLY A 18 0.47 1.63 0.89
N ARG A 19 0.45 0.52 0.14
CA ARG A 19 0.16 -0.82 0.70
C ARG A 19 1.18 -1.25 1.75
N ARG A 20 2.46 -1.00 1.48
CA ARG A 20 3.57 -1.32 2.41
C ARG A 20 3.52 -0.42 3.65
N ALA A 21 3.18 0.85 3.49
CA ALA A 21 3.07 1.80 4.60
C ALA A 21 2.05 1.32 5.64
N PHE A 22 0.86 0.92 5.21
CA PHE A 22 -0.14 0.35 6.12
C PHE A 22 0.35 -0.94 6.80
N THR A 23 1.00 -1.83 6.05
CA THR A 23 1.54 -3.09 6.58
C THR A 23 2.59 -2.85 7.68
N LYS A 24 3.39 -1.79 7.54
CA LYS A 24 4.37 -1.32 8.54
C LYS A 24 3.72 -0.59 9.72
N GLY A 25 2.42 -0.32 9.69
CA GLY A 25 1.70 0.44 10.72
C GLY A 25 1.80 1.96 10.57
N ALA A 26 2.14 2.46 9.38
CA ALA A 26 2.07 3.89 9.10
C ALA A 26 0.61 4.37 9.06
N SER A 27 0.42 5.67 9.23
CA SER A 27 -0.88 6.33 9.06
C SER A 27 -0.98 6.99 7.69
N SER A 28 -2.20 7.29 7.24
CA SER A 28 -2.44 7.96 5.96
C SER A 28 -1.80 9.36 5.87
N ASP A 29 -1.47 9.96 7.01
CA ASP A 29 -0.77 11.25 7.11
C ASP A 29 0.73 11.14 6.75
N ASN A 30 1.29 9.93 6.75
CA ASN A 30 2.69 9.68 6.38
C ASN A 30 2.90 9.56 4.85
N ASN A 31 2.01 10.14 4.06
CA ASN A 31 2.15 10.15 2.61
C ASN A 31 3.35 11.04 2.22
N PRO A 32 4.40 10.50 1.57
CA PRO A 32 5.58 11.28 1.22
C PRO A 32 5.35 12.23 0.02
N PHE A 33 4.20 12.13 -0.65
CA PHE A 33 3.89 12.92 -1.84
C PHE A 33 3.09 14.19 -1.50
N PRO A 34 3.34 15.32 -2.18
CA PRO A 34 2.58 16.54 -1.96
C PRO A 34 1.12 16.39 -2.41
N GLN A 35 0.21 17.09 -1.73
CA GLN A 35 -1.20 17.14 -2.13
C GLN A 35 -1.35 17.69 -3.55
N GLY A 36 -2.14 17.01 -4.38
CA GLY A 36 -2.34 17.35 -5.79
C GLY A 36 -1.39 16.66 -6.76
N ASP A 37 -0.43 15.87 -6.28
CA ASP A 37 0.32 14.93 -7.13
C ASP A 37 -0.51 13.67 -7.35
N ARG A 38 -0.54 13.16 -8.59
CA ARG A 38 -1.16 11.87 -8.92
C ARG A 38 -0.59 10.73 -8.07
N ARG A 39 0.69 10.81 -7.69
CA ARG A 39 1.35 9.85 -6.81
C ARG A 39 0.76 9.86 -5.40
N CYS A 40 0.29 11.01 -4.90
CA CYS A 40 -0.39 11.10 -3.62
C CYS A 40 -1.69 10.29 -3.64
N ASP A 41 -2.48 10.40 -4.71
CA ASP A 41 -3.72 9.65 -4.88
C ASP A 41 -3.45 8.16 -5.05
N ASP A 42 -2.47 7.79 -5.87
CA ASP A 42 -2.08 6.39 -6.08
C ASP A 42 -1.61 5.74 -4.77
N TRP A 43 -0.82 6.46 -3.95
CA TRP A 43 -0.43 6.01 -2.61
C TRP A 43 -1.61 5.84 -1.66
N ALA A 44 -2.52 6.81 -1.62
CA ALA A 44 -3.71 6.74 -0.78
C ALA A 44 -4.60 5.55 -1.18
N HIS A 45 -4.77 5.29 -2.48
CA HIS A 45 -5.50 4.12 -2.98
C HIS A 45 -4.87 2.80 -2.50
N GLY A 46 -3.55 2.67 -2.63
CA GLY A 46 -2.85 1.48 -2.15
C GLY A 46 -2.96 1.30 -0.64
N PHE A 47 -2.82 2.39 0.13
CA PHE A 47 -2.98 2.35 1.58
C PHE A 47 -4.38 1.87 2.00
N MET A 48 -5.43 2.45 1.40
CA MET A 48 -6.82 2.05 1.68
C MET A 48 -7.13 0.62 1.26
N ASP A 49 -6.56 0.14 0.16
CA ASP A 49 -6.72 -1.25 -0.27
C ASP A 49 -6.11 -2.23 0.74
N ALA A 50 -4.90 -1.93 1.23
CA ALA A 50 -4.27 -2.73 2.27
C ALA A 50 -5.05 -2.73 3.59
N GLN A 51 -5.69 -1.61 3.95
CA GLN A 51 -6.62 -1.55 5.09
C GLN A 51 -7.81 -2.50 4.92
N LYS A 52 -8.42 -2.52 3.73
CA LYS A 52 -9.55 -3.42 3.43
C LYS A 52 -9.17 -4.89 3.52
N ILE A 53 -7.99 -5.27 3.02
CA ILE A 53 -7.47 -6.64 3.09
C ILE A 53 -7.34 -7.08 4.56
N ARG A 54 -6.77 -6.24 5.43
CA ARG A 54 -6.71 -6.58 6.87
C ARG A 54 -8.08 -6.64 7.52
N SER A 55 -9.03 -5.79 7.10
CA SER A 55 -10.40 -5.86 7.60
C SER A 55 -11.11 -7.16 7.22
N ASP A 56 -10.89 -7.69 6.01
CA ASP A 56 -11.45 -8.98 5.60
C ASP A 56 -10.78 -10.16 6.33
N GLN A 57 -9.49 -10.03 6.63
CA GLN A 57 -8.77 -11.01 7.46
C GLN A 57 -9.22 -10.97 8.94
N HIS A 58 -9.72 -9.83 9.41
CA HIS A 58 -10.41 -9.66 10.69
C HIS A 58 -11.94 -9.83 10.54
N ARG A 59 -12.40 -10.83 9.80
CA ARG A 59 -13.80 -11.26 9.92
C ARG A 59 -14.12 -11.49 11.40
N PRO A 60 -15.04 -10.72 12.00
CA PRO A 60 -15.47 -10.97 13.36
C PRO A 60 -16.01 -12.39 13.39
N GLY A 61 -15.51 -13.17 14.34
CA GLY A 61 -15.64 -14.62 14.35
C GLY A 61 -17.02 -15.09 13.90
N HIS A 62 -17.01 -16.00 12.92
CA HIS A 62 -17.98 -17.08 12.92
C HIS A 62 -17.94 -17.65 14.33
N SER A 63 -18.93 -17.31 15.15
CA SER A 63 -19.11 -17.86 16.47
C SER A 63 -19.20 -19.38 16.27
N PRO A 64 -18.28 -20.19 16.82
CA PRO A 64 -18.46 -21.63 16.78
C PRO A 64 -19.71 -21.91 17.62
N ASN A 65 -20.76 -22.38 16.95
CA ASN A 65 -21.96 -22.92 17.58
C ASN A 65 -21.61 -24.26 18.25
#